data_AF-A0A8T5A2A1-F1
#
_entry.id   AF-A0A8T5A2A1-F1
#
_cell.length_a   1.000
_cell.length_b   1.000
_cell.length_c   1.000
_cell.angle_alpha   90.00
_cell.angle_beta   90.00
_cell.angle_gamma   90.00
#
_symmetry.space_group_name_H-M   'P 1'
#
loop_
_entity.id
_entity.type
_entity.pdbx_description
1 polymer ?
#
loop_
_entity_poly.entity_id
_entity_poly.type
_entity_poly.pdbx_seq_one_letter_code
_entity_poly.pdbx_strand_id
1 'polypeptide(L)'
;MVFVDHRRADIERLIRCALEEAYRRDREIETIDPLLKWARRLFPYLHEGTLNEYARTALRVIKNRYQLKRLKGRQMVLHDLFLEAEESSLES
;
A
#
# COMPACT_ATOMS: atom_id res chain seq x y z
N MET A 1 5.27 -4.38 22.61
CA MET A 1 4.61 -4.80 21.36
C MET A 1 5.04 -3.77 20.32
N VAL A 2 6.12 -4.02 19.56
CA VAL A 2 6.77 -2.99 18.69
C VAL A 2 7.06 -3.54 17.29
N PHE A 3 7.32 -4.85 17.17
CA PHE A 3 7.56 -5.52 15.88
C PHE A 3 6.34 -5.55 14.94
N VAL A 4 5.12 -5.50 15.49
CA VAL A 4 3.89 -5.54 14.70
C VAL A 4 3.67 -4.21 13.97
N ASP A 5 4.09 -3.10 14.58
CA ASP A 5 3.90 -1.76 14.03
C ASP A 5 4.86 -1.48 12.87
N HIS A 6 6.12 -1.94 12.95
CA HIS A 6 7.07 -1.81 11.84
C HIS A 6 6.62 -2.59 10.59
N ARG A 7 6.16 -3.84 10.75
CA ARG A 7 5.65 -4.62 9.62
C ARG A 7 4.43 -3.95 8.96
N ARG A 8 3.54 -3.37 9.77
CA ARG A 8 2.38 -2.62 9.26
C ARG A 8 2.82 -1.38 8.47
N ALA A 9 3.72 -0.58 9.05
CA ALA A 9 4.27 0.61 8.39
C ALA A 9 4.96 0.27 7.06
N ASP A 10 5.73 -0.82 7.01
CA ASP A 10 6.39 -1.28 5.78
C ASP A 10 5.39 -1.68 4.69
N ILE A 11 4.32 -2.39 5.07
CA ILE A 11 3.24 -2.78 4.14
C ILE A 11 2.49 -1.55 3.64
N GLU A 12 2.21 -0.57 4.52
CA GLU A 12 1.57 0.68 4.12
C GLU A 12 2.44 1.50 3.16
N ARG A 13 3.75 1.60 3.46
CA ARG A 13 4.73 2.24 2.59
C ARG A 13 4.78 1.56 1.22
N LEU A 14 4.78 0.23 1.19
CA LEU A 14 4.73 -0.56 -0.04
C LEU A 14 3.47 -0.25 -0.86
N ILE A 15 2.30 -0.24 -0.22
CA ILE A 15 1.02 0.07 -0.87
C ILE A 15 1.05 1.47 -1.48
N ARG A 16 1.54 2.48 -0.73
CA ARG A 16 1.60 3.87 -1.21
C ARG A 16 2.45 4.00 -2.46
N CYS A 17 3.69 3.51 -2.44
CA CYS A 17 4.59 3.59 -3.60
C CYS A 17 4.02 2.86 -4.82
N ALA A 18 3.41 1.69 -4.61
CA ALA A 18 2.84 0.92 -5.70
C ALA A 18 1.61 1.61 -6.31
N LEU A 19 0.70 2.15 -5.49
CA LEU A 19 -0.49 2.86 -5.95
C LEU A 19 -0.13 4.17 -6.66
N GLU A 20 0.86 4.91 -6.17
CA GLU A 20 1.33 6.14 -6.80
C GLU A 20 1.89 5.85 -8.21
N GLU A 21 2.72 4.82 -8.36
CA GLU A 21 3.24 4.41 -9.65
C GLU A 21 2.13 3.91 -10.59
N ALA A 22 1.17 3.15 -10.06
CA ALA A 22 0.03 2.65 -10.80
C ALA A 22 -0.85 3.79 -11.33
N TYR A 23 -1.10 4.81 -10.48
CA TYR A 23 -1.83 6.01 -10.84
C TYR A 23 -1.12 6.85 -11.91
N ARG A 24 0.20 7.07 -11.75
CA ARG A 24 1.01 7.78 -12.77
C ARG A 24 0.99 7.10 -14.14
N ARG A 25 0.75 5.79 -14.18
CA ARG A 25 0.68 5.00 -15.42
C ARG A 25 -0.74 4.70 -15.89
N ASP A 26 -1.76 5.22 -15.21
CA ASP A 26 -3.18 4.90 -15.43
C ASP A 26 -3.44 3.39 -15.47
N ARG A 27 -2.86 2.65 -14.51
CA ARG A 27 -3.00 1.20 -14.36
C ARG A 27 -3.57 0.85 -12.99
N GLU A 28 -4.32 -0.25 -12.93
CA GLU A 28 -4.77 -0.84 -11.68
C GLU A 28 -3.82 -1.95 -11.20
N ILE A 29 -3.76 -2.14 -9.88
CA ILE A 29 -2.97 -3.23 -9.26
C ILE A 29 -3.87 -4.45 -9.09
N GLU A 30 -3.79 -5.37 -10.04
CA GLU A 30 -4.59 -6.61 -10.02
C GLU A 30 -3.81 -7.81 -9.46
N THR A 31 -2.49 -7.83 -9.68
CA THR A 31 -1.58 -8.92 -9.31
C THR A 31 -0.55 -8.49 -8.27
N ILE A 32 0.17 -9.48 -7.72
CA ILE A 32 1.26 -9.24 -6.77
C ILE A 32 2.54 -8.71 -7.42
N ASP A 33 2.71 -8.84 -8.74
CA ASP A 33 3.95 -8.49 -9.44
C ASP A 33 4.38 -7.03 -9.28
N PRO A 34 3.51 -6.02 -9.46
CA PRO A 34 3.89 -4.62 -9.23
C PRO A 34 4.27 -4.38 -7.76
N LEU A 35 3.64 -5.08 -6.82
CA LEU A 35 3.95 -4.99 -5.40
C LEU A 35 5.28 -5.68 -5.07
N LEU A 36 5.55 -6.84 -5.66
CA LEU A 36 6.83 -7.54 -5.51
C LEU A 36 8.00 -6.72 -6.05
N LYS A 37 7.81 -6.06 -7.20
CA LYS A 37 8.81 -5.16 -7.78
C LYS A 37 9.16 -4.03 -6.82
N TRP A 38 8.16 -3.42 -6.18
CA TRP A 38 8.38 -2.39 -5.17
C TRP A 38 8.94 -2.94 -3.87
N ALA A 39 8.50 -4.10 -3.40
CA ALA A 39 8.99 -4.72 -2.17
C ALA A 39 10.48 -5.04 -2.27
N ARG A 40 10.94 -5.59 -3.40
CA ARG A 40 12.38 -5.82 -3.67
C ARG A 40 13.20 -4.54 -3.67
N ARG A 41 12.60 -3.42 -4.12
CA ARG A 41 13.27 -2.11 -4.16
C ARG A 41 13.33 -1.43 -2.80
N LEU A 42 12.25 -1.52 -2.02
CA LEU A 42 12.14 -0.89 -0.70
C LEU A 42 12.84 -1.69 0.39
N PHE A 43 12.81 -3.02 0.29
CA PHE A 43 13.29 -3.93 1.32
C PHE A 43 14.27 -4.97 0.74
N PRO A 44 15.39 -4.55 0.13
CA PRO A 44 16.33 -5.46 -0.51
C PRO A 44 17.00 -6.44 0.49
N TYR A 45 16.93 -6.13 1.78
CA TYR A 45 17.44 -6.94 2.89
C TYR A 45 16.50 -8.05 3.34
N LEU A 46 15.24 -8.06 2.89
CA LEU A 46 14.28 -9.11 3.24
C LEU A 46 14.39 -10.31 2.30
N HIS A 47 14.21 -11.51 2.85
CA HIS A 47 14.16 -12.73 2.06
C HIS A 47 12.93 -12.78 1.15
N GLU A 48 13.05 -13.49 0.03
CA GLU A 48 11.98 -13.59 -0.96
C GLU A 48 10.65 -14.11 -0.40
N GLY A 49 10.68 -15.00 0.59
CA GLY A 49 9.47 -15.43 1.30
C GLY A 49 8.74 -14.27 1.99
N THR A 50 9.47 -13.42 2.72
CA THR A 50 8.92 -12.25 3.40
C THR A 50 8.42 -11.20 2.42
N LEU A 51 9.14 -10.98 1.32
CA LEU A 51 8.71 -10.07 0.25
C LEU A 51 7.39 -10.53 -0.39
N ASN A 52 7.25 -11.84 -0.63
CA ASN A 52 6.01 -12.44 -1.11
C ASN A 52 4.86 -12.28 -0.12
N GLU A 53 5.11 -12.48 1.17
CA GLU A 53 4.10 -12.21 2.20
C GLU A 53 3.66 -10.74 2.18
N TYR A 54 4.61 -9.80 2.13
CA TYR A 54 4.31 -8.37 2.13
C TYR A 54 3.48 -7.98 0.90
N ALA A 55 3.85 -8.47 -0.28
CA ALA A 55 3.10 -8.23 -1.51
C ALA A 55 1.69 -8.84 -1.47
N ARG A 56 1.53 -10.05 -0.93
CA ARG A 56 0.21 -10.70 -0.77
C ARG A 56 -0.67 -9.94 0.22
N THR A 57 -0.12 -9.54 1.37
CA THR A 57 -0.84 -8.75 2.35
C THR A 57 -1.24 -7.39 1.78
N ALA A 58 -0.32 -6.72 1.09
CA ALA A 58 -0.60 -5.45 0.41
C ALA A 58 -1.73 -5.58 -0.62
N LEU A 59 -1.69 -6.60 -1.49
CA LEU A 59 -2.75 -6.84 -2.47
C LEU A 59 -4.11 -7.07 -1.80
N ARG A 60 -4.14 -7.84 -0.71
CA ARG A 60 -5.37 -8.09 0.05
C ARG A 60 -5.94 -6.80 0.65
N VAL A 61 -5.08 -5.95 1.21
CA VAL A 61 -5.50 -4.65 1.77
C VAL A 61 -6.05 -3.75 0.67
N ILE A 62 -5.37 -3.69 -0.49
CA ILE A 62 -5.81 -2.92 -1.65
C ILE A 62 -7.20 -3.40 -2.11
N LYS A 63 -7.38 -4.71 -2.34
CA LYS A 63 -8.67 -5.28 -2.76
C LYS A 63 -9.79 -5.03 -1.75
N ASN A 64 -9.53 -5.20 -0.46
CA ASN A 64 -10.52 -4.93 0.58
C ASN A 64 -10.91 -3.43 0.61
N ARG A 65 -9.94 -2.52 0.47
CA ARG A 65 -10.21 -1.07 0.40
C ARG A 65 -11.04 -0.73 -0.84
N TYR A 66 -10.75 -1.33 -2.00
CA TYR A 66 -11.56 -1.14 -3.21
C TYR A 66 -12.99 -1.67 -3.04
N GLN A 67 -13.17 -2.84 -2.43
CA GLN A 67 -14.50 -3.39 -2.15
C GLN A 67 -15.30 -2.49 -1.19
N LEU A 68 -14.68 -2.01 -0.12
CA LEU A 68 -15.31 -1.06 0.81
C LEU A 68 -15.67 0.28 0.14
N LYS A 69 -14.82 0.78 -0.76
CA LYS A 69 -15.09 1.99 -1.56
C LYS A 69 -16.25 1.79 -2.54
N ARG A 70 -16.33 0.64 -3.21
CA ARG A 70 -17.46 0.30 -4.11
C ARG A 70 -18.80 0.23 -3.35
N LEU A 71 -18.79 -0.26 -2.11
CA LEU A 71 -19.99 -0.34 -1.27
C LEU A 71 -20.45 1.03 -0.73
N LYS A 72 -19.53 1.99 -0.58
CA LYS A 72 -19.83 3.34 -0.06
C LYS A 72 -20.19 4.39 -1.12
N GLY A 73 -20.21 4.02 -2.42
CA GLY A 73 -20.84 4.82 -3.47
C GLY A 73 -20.27 6.22 -3.74
N ARG A 74 -19.07 6.59 -3.26
CA ARG A 74 -18.47 7.90 -3.54
C ARG A 74 -16.96 7.84 -3.82
N GLN A 75 -16.66 8.41 -4.97
CA GLN A 75 -15.36 8.75 -5.54
C GLN A 75 -14.50 9.50 -4.52
N MET A 76 -13.35 8.92 -4.17
CA MET A 76 -12.25 9.58 -3.47
C MET A 76 -10.95 9.06 -4.08
N VAL A 77 -10.41 9.92 -4.94
CA VAL A 77 -9.14 9.81 -5.67
C VAL A 77 -8.03 9.70 -4.63
N LEU A 78 -6.89 9.12 -5.01
CA LEU A 78 -5.66 9.00 -4.21
C LEU A 78 -5.29 10.23 -3.34
N HIS A 79 -5.79 11.40 -3.69
CA HIS A 79 -5.70 12.66 -2.94
C HIS A 79 -6.12 12.54 -1.45
N ASP A 80 -7.20 11.82 -1.12
CA ASP A 80 -7.65 11.71 0.27
C ASP A 80 -6.75 10.80 1.12
N LEU A 81 -6.04 9.86 0.49
CA LEU A 81 -5.05 9.02 1.17
C LEU A 81 -3.74 9.78 1.45
N PHE A 82 -3.48 10.86 0.72
CA PHE A 82 -2.34 11.76 0.92
C PHE A 82 -2.64 12.79 2.04
N LEU A 83 -3.86 13.35 2.08
CA LEU A 83 -4.27 14.32 3.09
C LEU A 83 -4.31 13.74 4.51
N GLU A 84 -4.86 12.53 4.72
CA GLU A 84 -4.89 11.90 6.05
C GLU A 84 -3.48 11.60 6.61
N ALA A 85 -2.46 11.50 5.74
CA ALA A 85 -1.09 11.25 6.16
C ALA A 85 -0.33 12.51 6.56
N GLU A 86 -0.66 13.67 5.98
CA GLU A 86 -0.04 14.94 6.32
C GLU A 86 -0.70 15.60 7.55
N GLU A 87 -2.01 15.43 7.75
CA GLU A 87 -2.69 16.02 8.92
C GLU A 87 -2.24 15.39 10.25
N SER A 88 -1.88 14.10 10.27
CA SER A 88 -1.34 13.44 11.47
C SER A 88 0.07 13.92 11.87
N SER A 89 0.77 14.70 11.04
CA SER A 89 2.09 15.26 11.37
C SER A 89 2.04 16.73 11.80
N LEU A 90 0.86 17.37 11.73
CA LEU A 90 0.66 18.78 12.10
C LEU A 90 -0.03 18.97 13.46
N GLU A 91 -0.54 17.90 14.08
CA GLU A 91 -0.96 17.88 15.49
C GLU A 91 0.17 17.30 16.37
N SER A 92 1.20 18.09 16.63
CA SER A 92 2.17 17.89 17.72
C SER A 92 2.46 19.20 18.42
#